data_AF-A0A818UZR9-F1
#
_entry.id   AF-A0A818UZR9-F1
#
_cell.length_a   1.000
_cell.length_b   1.000
_cell.length_c   1.000
_cell.angle_alpha   90.00
_cell.angle_beta   90.00
_cell.angle_gamma   90.00
#
_symmetry.space_group_name_H-M   'P 1'
#
loop_
_entity.id
_entity.type
_entity.pdbx_description
1 polymer ?
#
loop_
_entity_poly.entity_id
_entity_poly.type
_entity_poly.pdbx_seq_one_letter_code
_entity_poly.pdbx_strand_id
1 'polypeptide(L)'
;MQNTTEATAQKQAQITAELAANLIVERTGLATTTSITTAPGSAITKTSSSVRDPIDRLEKLLLEYLHQCTKHVKTMTDNRIQLCKAQSEEFKALEDFKQIASPAQWNIHYVLKSKVKLCSIKKKNYCTATKQVEYDLLPKFIEKVDPTWKIDESVVDRQDAQGTYDYVRQMVKNFRTQLMTTYIQSLAHEYEILSDEIKRLVEGMPQDNDDGFDAEPGYAAFKQYHDRREKRLNLEIEKSLYFLEEKRVEGNSKDQKEITTIEEEIIAPTPVRQLPEDFWVPQ
;
A
#
# COMPACT_ATOMS: atom_id res chain seq x y z
N MET A 1 -40.44 -21.16 -19.80
CA MET A 1 -39.66 -20.64 -18.66
C MET A 1 -38.70 -19.49 -19.04
N GLN A 2 -38.91 -18.78 -20.15
CA GLN A 2 -38.07 -17.63 -20.54
C GLN A 2 -38.68 -16.26 -20.16
N ASN A 3 -40.01 -16.15 -20.01
CA ASN A 3 -40.67 -14.87 -19.75
C ASN A 3 -40.58 -14.37 -18.30
N THR A 4 -40.18 -15.22 -17.36
CA THR A 4 -40.10 -14.86 -15.93
C THR A 4 -38.80 -14.15 -15.56
N THR A 5 -37.72 -14.39 -16.31
CA THR A 5 -36.37 -13.88 -16.02
C THR A 5 -36.17 -12.44 -16.51
N GLU A 6 -36.76 -12.08 -17.66
CA GLU A 6 -36.73 -10.70 -18.16
C GLU A 6 -37.60 -9.77 -17.32
N ALA A 7 -38.75 -10.26 -16.84
CA ALA A 7 -39.62 -9.51 -15.94
C ALA A 7 -38.95 -9.22 -14.58
N THR A 8 -38.08 -10.11 -14.09
CA THR A 8 -37.33 -9.88 -12.84
C THR A 8 -36.19 -8.88 -13.05
N ALA A 9 -35.48 -8.97 -14.18
CA ALA A 9 -34.40 -8.03 -14.50
C ALA A 9 -34.92 -6.59 -14.71
N GLN A 10 -36.07 -6.42 -15.37
CA GLN A 10 -36.70 -5.09 -15.53
C GLN A 10 -37.19 -4.53 -14.20
N LYS A 11 -37.79 -5.36 -13.34
CA LYS A 11 -38.24 -4.92 -12.01
C LYS A 11 -37.07 -4.49 -11.12
N GLN A 12 -35.93 -5.17 -11.24
CA GLN A 12 -34.72 -4.85 -10.48
C GLN A 12 -34.03 -3.57 -11.00
N ALA A 13 -34.05 -3.34 -12.31
CA ALA A 13 -33.59 -2.07 -12.91
C ALA A 13 -34.48 -0.87 -12.50
N GLN A 14 -35.80 -1.08 -12.40
CA GLN A 14 -36.75 -0.04 -12.01
C GLN A 14 -36.59 0.36 -10.53
N ILE A 15 -36.39 -0.62 -9.63
CA ILE A 15 -36.10 -0.36 -8.21
C ILE A 15 -34.76 0.39 -8.05
N THR A 16 -33.76 0.06 -8.86
CA THR A 16 -32.45 0.73 -8.82
C THR A 16 -32.54 2.18 -9.31
N ALA A 17 -33.40 2.44 -10.31
CA ALA A 17 -33.65 3.79 -10.82
C ALA A 17 -34.47 4.65 -9.83
N GLU A 18 -35.45 4.08 -9.13
CA GLU A 18 -36.19 4.78 -8.06
C GLU A 18 -35.29 5.10 -6.86
N LEU A 19 -34.39 4.19 -6.47
CA LEU A 19 -33.39 4.44 -5.43
C LEU A 19 -32.43 5.57 -5.83
N ALA A 20 -31.98 5.59 -7.09
CA ALA A 20 -31.12 6.66 -7.60
C ALA A 20 -31.86 8.01 -7.67
N ALA A 21 -33.14 8.03 -8.06
CA ALA A 21 -33.95 9.23 -8.10
C ALA A 21 -34.22 9.81 -6.70
N ASN A 22 -34.53 8.96 -5.72
CA ASN A 22 -34.76 9.39 -4.34
C ASN A 22 -33.47 9.95 -3.68
N LEU A 23 -32.30 9.38 -3.99
CA LEU A 23 -31.01 9.91 -3.55
C LEU A 23 -30.64 11.27 -4.17
N ILE A 24 -31.18 11.58 -5.36
CA ILE A 24 -30.96 12.86 -6.04
C ILE A 24 -31.93 13.93 -5.50
N VAL A 25 -33.17 13.56 -5.16
CA VAL A 25 -34.15 14.47 -4.56
C VAL A 25 -33.76 14.87 -3.13
N GLU A 26 -33.19 13.98 -2.32
CA GLU A 26 -32.67 14.36 -0.98
C GLU A 26 -31.48 15.33 -1.03
N ARG A 27 -30.80 15.45 -2.18
CA ARG A 27 -29.71 16.40 -2.40
C ARG A 27 -30.13 17.72 -3.05
N THR A 28 -31.40 17.85 -3.46
CA THR A 28 -31.92 19.03 -4.16
C THR A 28 -33.30 19.43 -3.63
N GLY A 29 -33.38 19.80 -2.35
CA GLY A 29 -34.56 20.43 -1.75
C GLY A 29 -34.14 21.43 -0.68
N LEU A 30 -33.94 22.68 -1.11
CA LEU A 30 -34.80 23.83 -0.77
C LEU A 30 -34.39 24.53 0.54
N ALA A 31 -33.62 25.60 0.37
CA ALA A 31 -33.48 26.64 1.38
C ALA A 31 -34.86 27.28 1.59
N THR A 32 -35.55 26.90 2.67
CA THR A 32 -36.76 27.58 3.12
C THR A 32 -36.37 28.95 3.64
N THR A 33 -36.54 29.96 2.79
CA THR A 33 -36.58 31.36 3.21
C THR A 33 -38.01 31.66 3.63
N THR A 34 -38.26 31.80 4.93
CA THR A 34 -39.48 32.45 5.43
C THR A 34 -39.09 33.68 6.24
N SER A 35 -39.40 34.80 5.63
CA SER A 35 -39.32 36.18 6.11
C SER A 35 -39.98 36.37 7.48
N ILE A 36 -39.22 36.95 8.40
CA ILE A 36 -39.73 37.49 9.66
C ILE A 36 -40.36 38.86 9.36
N THR A 37 -41.68 38.97 9.52
CA THR A 37 -42.39 40.26 9.49
C THR A 37 -41.93 41.10 10.68
N THR A 38 -41.31 42.24 10.40
CA THR A 38 -40.85 43.20 11.41
C THR A 38 -42.01 44.09 11.87
N ALA A 39 -42.33 44.04 13.16
CA ALA A 39 -42.89 45.18 13.88
C ALA A 39 -41.76 45.81 14.71
N PRO A 40 -41.68 47.15 14.81
CA PRO A 40 -40.53 47.82 15.40
C PRO A 40 -40.64 47.78 16.92
N GLY A 41 -39.63 47.22 17.58
CA GLY A 41 -39.64 47.14 19.04
C GLY A 41 -38.28 46.77 19.62
N SER A 42 -37.51 47.81 19.94
CA SER A 42 -36.44 47.89 20.94
C SER A 42 -35.24 46.95 20.91
N ALA A 43 -34.08 47.62 20.88
CA ALA A 43 -32.73 47.17 21.07
C ALA A 43 -32.50 46.05 22.11
N ILE A 44 -31.79 45.00 21.69
CA ILE A 44 -30.80 44.32 22.53
C ILE A 44 -29.56 44.02 21.69
N THR A 45 -28.46 44.66 22.08
CA THR A 45 -27.09 44.37 21.68
C THR A 45 -26.73 42.93 22.03
N LYS A 46 -26.41 42.07 21.06
CA LYS A 46 -25.60 40.86 21.28
C LYS A 46 -24.71 40.60 20.07
N THR A 47 -23.42 40.79 20.29
CA THR A 47 -22.28 40.25 19.54
C THR A 47 -22.52 38.77 19.19
N SER A 48 -22.97 38.48 17.97
CA SER A 48 -23.25 37.11 17.51
C SER A 48 -22.06 36.44 16.82
N SER A 49 -20.93 37.12 16.65
CA SER A 49 -19.74 36.57 15.99
C SER A 49 -18.79 35.80 16.93
N SER A 50 -18.81 36.04 18.24
CA SER A 50 -17.75 35.55 19.14
C SER A 50 -17.89 34.09 19.61
N VAL A 51 -19.07 33.49 19.53
CA VAL A 51 -19.31 32.09 19.97
C VAL A 51 -19.28 31.11 18.79
N ARG A 52 -19.48 31.59 17.55
CA ARG A 52 -19.36 30.76 16.35
C ARG A 52 -17.92 30.42 16.00
N ASP A 53 -16.99 31.35 16.11
CA ASP A 53 -15.58 31.10 15.81
C ASP A 53 -14.96 29.86 16.49
N PRO A 54 -15.14 29.62 17.81
CA PRO A 54 -14.62 28.41 18.46
C PRO A 54 -15.37 27.14 18.02
N ILE A 55 -16.67 27.23 17.69
CA ILE A 55 -17.47 26.10 17.18
C ILE A 55 -17.07 25.74 15.75
N ASP A 56 -16.91 26.73 14.87
CA ASP A 56 -16.47 26.58 13.48
C ASP A 56 -15.03 26.05 13.43
N ARG A 57 -14.17 26.47 14.38
CA ARG A 57 -12.81 25.93 14.53
C ARG A 57 -12.82 24.47 14.99
N LEU A 58 -13.71 24.10 15.91
CA LEU A 58 -13.87 22.72 16.36
C LEU A 58 -14.43 21.84 15.24
N GLU A 59 -15.42 22.32 14.50
CA GLU A 59 -15.99 21.64 13.33
C GLU A 59 -14.92 21.41 12.26
N LYS A 60 -14.09 22.41 11.99
CA LYS A 60 -12.96 22.27 11.06
C LYS A 60 -11.96 21.20 11.52
N LEU A 61 -11.62 21.17 12.81
CA LEU A 61 -10.72 20.15 13.37
C LEU A 61 -11.34 18.75 13.32
N LEU A 62 -12.64 18.63 13.59
CA LEU A 62 -13.39 17.37 13.48
C LEU A 62 -13.45 16.87 12.03
N LEU A 63 -13.72 17.76 11.07
CA LEU A 63 -13.72 17.43 9.64
C LEU A 63 -12.33 17.05 9.14
N GLU A 64 -11.28 17.72 9.61
CA GLU A 64 -9.90 17.39 9.30
C GLU A 64 -9.50 16.02 9.85
N TYR A 65 -9.88 15.72 11.09
CA TYR A 65 -9.70 14.41 11.70
C TYR A 65 -10.45 13.31 10.95
N LEU A 66 -11.74 13.51 10.66
CA LEU A 66 -12.54 12.58 9.87
C LEU A 66 -11.95 12.37 8.47
N HIS A 67 -11.46 13.44 7.84
CA HIS A 67 -10.79 13.36 6.55
C HIS A 67 -9.52 12.51 6.65
N GLN A 68 -8.67 12.73 7.65
CA GLN A 68 -7.46 11.92 7.87
C GLN A 68 -7.81 10.44 8.10
N CYS A 69 -8.82 10.14 8.93
CA CYS A 69 -9.26 8.77 9.19
C CYS A 69 -9.85 8.08 7.95
N THR A 70 -10.51 8.83 7.05
CA THR A 70 -11.20 8.26 5.88
C THR A 70 -10.38 8.30 4.59
N LYS A 71 -9.34 9.13 4.51
CA LYS A 71 -8.47 9.29 3.34
C LYS A 71 -7.91 7.96 2.88
N HIS A 72 -7.41 7.15 3.81
CA HIS A 72 -6.83 5.85 3.51
C HIS A 72 -7.85 4.86 2.95
N VAL A 73 -9.06 4.83 3.51
CA VAL A 73 -10.16 3.98 3.03
C VAL A 73 -10.55 4.36 1.61
N LYS A 74 -10.65 5.66 1.33
CA LYS A 74 -10.94 6.18 -0.02
C LYS A 74 -9.85 5.77 -1.01
N THR A 75 -8.58 6.03 -0.72
CA THR A 75 -7.46 5.64 -1.60
C THR A 75 -7.41 4.13 -1.84
N MET A 76 -7.62 3.33 -0.81
CA MET A 76 -7.65 1.87 -0.93
C MET A 76 -8.81 1.37 -1.79
N THR A 77 -9.96 2.05 -1.71
CA THR A 77 -11.15 1.75 -2.53
C THR A 77 -10.93 2.15 -3.99
N ASP A 78 -10.38 3.35 -4.23
CA ASP A 78 -10.04 3.83 -5.58
C ASP A 78 -9.04 2.89 -6.27
N ASN A 79 -8.00 2.44 -5.56
CA ASN A 79 -7.03 1.47 -6.06
C ASN A 79 -7.66 0.11 -6.38
N ARG A 80 -8.63 -0.34 -5.56
CA ARG A 80 -9.40 -1.57 -5.84
C ARG A 80 -10.24 -1.42 -7.11
N ILE A 81 -10.92 -0.30 -7.29
CA ILE A 81 -11.73 -0.01 -8.48
C ILE A 81 -10.85 0.00 -9.74
N GLN A 82 -9.71 0.68 -9.69
CA GLN A 82 -8.77 0.73 -10.82
C GLN A 82 -8.23 -0.67 -11.17
N LEU A 83 -7.90 -1.47 -10.16
CA LEU A 83 -7.46 -2.85 -10.37
C LEU A 83 -8.57 -3.70 -11.02
N CYS A 84 -9.82 -3.59 -10.56
CA CYS A 84 -10.94 -4.31 -11.15
C CYS A 84 -11.19 -3.88 -12.62
N LYS A 85 -11.07 -2.59 -12.93
CA LYS A 85 -11.16 -2.10 -14.31
C LYS A 85 -10.05 -2.70 -15.19
N ALA A 86 -8.81 -2.68 -14.72
CA ALA A 86 -7.68 -3.26 -15.44
C ALA A 86 -7.83 -4.78 -15.64
N GLN A 87 -8.35 -5.51 -14.65
CA GLN A 87 -8.67 -6.93 -14.76
C GLN A 87 -9.75 -7.21 -15.81
N SER A 88 -10.81 -6.39 -15.85
CA SER A 88 -11.86 -6.50 -16.86
C SER A 88 -11.34 -6.20 -18.26
N GLU A 89 -10.50 -5.18 -18.42
CA GLU A 89 -9.84 -4.84 -19.69
C GLU A 89 -8.89 -5.97 -20.17
N GLU A 90 -8.07 -6.52 -19.26
CA GLU A 90 -7.20 -7.68 -19.58
C GLU A 90 -8.03 -8.88 -20.02
N PHE A 91 -9.11 -9.18 -19.30
CA PHE A 91 -9.98 -10.31 -19.64
C PHE A 91 -10.60 -10.14 -21.03
N LYS A 92 -11.09 -8.94 -21.36
CA LYS A 92 -11.63 -8.66 -22.68
C LYS A 92 -10.58 -8.82 -23.77
N ALA A 93 -9.39 -8.24 -23.59
CA ALA A 93 -8.29 -8.36 -24.55
C ALA A 93 -7.83 -9.82 -24.72
N LEU A 94 -7.88 -10.62 -23.65
CA LEU A 94 -7.61 -12.04 -23.74
C LEU A 94 -8.67 -12.75 -24.60
N GLU A 95 -9.96 -12.51 -24.37
CA GLU A 95 -11.03 -13.10 -25.18
C GLU A 95 -10.91 -12.73 -26.66
N ASP A 96 -10.61 -11.46 -26.95
CA ASP A 96 -10.37 -10.99 -28.32
C ASP A 96 -9.19 -11.75 -28.95
N PHE A 97 -8.08 -11.91 -28.23
CA PHE A 97 -6.95 -12.74 -28.67
C PHE A 97 -7.38 -14.20 -28.90
N LYS A 98 -8.18 -14.81 -28.01
CA LYS A 98 -8.60 -16.21 -28.15
C LYS A 98 -9.36 -16.48 -29.44
N GLN A 99 -10.15 -15.51 -29.91
CA GLN A 99 -11.00 -15.66 -31.09
C GLN A 99 -10.21 -15.67 -32.39
N ILE A 100 -9.05 -15.01 -32.42
CA ILE A 100 -8.28 -14.78 -33.64
C ILE A 100 -6.89 -15.44 -33.65
N ALA A 101 -6.42 -15.92 -32.49
CA ALA A 101 -5.08 -16.49 -32.36
C ALA A 101 -4.92 -17.82 -33.08
N SER A 102 -3.79 -17.97 -33.79
CA SER A 102 -3.40 -19.24 -34.41
C SER A 102 -2.94 -20.26 -33.36
N PRO A 103 -2.95 -21.58 -33.66
CA PRO A 103 -2.43 -22.61 -32.77
C PRO A 103 -0.97 -22.38 -32.34
N ALA A 104 -0.13 -21.84 -33.24
CA ALA A 104 1.25 -21.50 -32.94
C ALA A 104 1.35 -20.35 -31.91
N GLN A 105 0.53 -19.31 -32.06
CA GLN A 105 0.44 -18.19 -31.11
C GLN A 105 -0.06 -18.66 -29.74
N TRP A 106 -1.00 -19.61 -29.71
CA TRP A 106 -1.47 -20.25 -28.48
C TRP A 106 -0.38 -21.00 -27.73
N ASN A 107 0.44 -21.77 -28.43
CA ASN A 107 1.55 -22.49 -27.81
C ASN A 107 2.55 -21.54 -27.14
N ILE A 108 2.87 -20.43 -27.81
CA ILE A 108 3.74 -19.39 -27.25
C ILE A 108 3.08 -18.73 -26.03
N HIS A 109 1.78 -18.42 -26.10
CA HIS A 109 1.03 -17.89 -24.95
C HIS A 109 1.14 -18.80 -23.71
N TYR A 110 1.01 -20.12 -23.85
CA TYR A 110 1.11 -21.04 -22.72
C TYR A 110 2.47 -21.01 -22.05
N VAL A 111 3.55 -20.93 -22.83
CA VAL A 111 4.92 -20.78 -22.32
C VAL A 111 5.10 -19.43 -21.64
N LEU A 112 4.64 -18.35 -22.27
CA LEU A 112 4.73 -16.99 -21.73
C LEU A 112 3.94 -16.83 -20.44
N LYS A 113 2.78 -17.49 -20.30
CA LYS A 113 1.89 -17.33 -19.15
C LYS A 113 2.59 -17.64 -17.82
N SER A 114 3.37 -18.72 -17.77
CA SER A 114 4.12 -19.13 -16.57
C SER A 114 5.30 -18.18 -16.30
N LYS A 115 6.04 -17.80 -17.35
CA LYS A 115 7.17 -16.87 -17.26
C LYS A 115 6.75 -15.48 -16.79
N VAL A 116 5.67 -14.93 -17.36
CA VAL A 116 5.10 -13.63 -16.93
C VAL A 116 4.65 -13.69 -15.47
N LYS A 117 4.07 -14.81 -15.01
CA LYS A 117 3.73 -14.98 -13.59
C LYS A 117 4.98 -14.95 -12.71
N LEU A 118 6.04 -15.68 -13.07
CA LEU A 118 7.29 -15.67 -12.31
C LEU A 118 7.95 -14.27 -12.31
N CYS A 119 8.02 -13.64 -13.48
CA CYS A 119 8.54 -12.28 -13.64
C CYS A 119 7.78 -11.28 -12.77
N SER A 120 6.44 -11.38 -12.70
CA SER A 120 5.63 -10.52 -11.84
C SER A 120 5.96 -10.65 -10.35
N ILE A 121 6.25 -11.85 -9.88
CA ILE A 121 6.68 -12.10 -8.49
C ILE A 121 8.04 -11.46 -8.25
N LYS A 122 9.00 -11.65 -9.16
CA LYS A 122 10.33 -11.06 -9.05
C LYS A 122 10.29 -9.54 -9.10
N LYS A 123 9.54 -8.94 -10.02
CA LYS A 123 9.29 -7.49 -10.11
C LYS A 123 8.69 -6.95 -8.81
N LYS A 124 7.66 -7.61 -8.27
CA LYS A 124 7.05 -7.22 -7.00
C LYS A 124 8.06 -7.24 -5.85
N ASN A 125 8.85 -8.30 -5.73
CA ASN A 125 9.86 -8.44 -4.69
C ASN A 125 10.94 -7.36 -4.81
N TYR A 126 11.42 -7.10 -6.03
CA TYR A 126 12.38 -6.04 -6.31
C TYR A 126 11.83 -4.67 -5.90
N CYS A 127 10.65 -4.28 -6.39
CA CYS A 127 10.04 -2.99 -6.03
C CYS A 127 9.79 -2.87 -4.52
N THR A 128 9.37 -3.96 -3.87
CA THR A 128 9.17 -3.99 -2.41
C THR A 128 10.48 -3.79 -1.66
N ALA A 129 11.55 -4.49 -2.06
CA ALA A 129 12.87 -4.36 -1.46
C ALA A 129 13.46 -2.95 -1.64
N THR A 130 13.28 -2.34 -2.81
CA THR A 130 13.69 -0.97 -3.07
C THR A 130 12.95 0.02 -2.15
N LYS A 131 11.63 -0.11 -2.02
CA LYS A 131 10.84 0.72 -1.09
C LYS A 131 11.22 0.52 0.37
N GLN A 132 11.55 -0.71 0.75
CA GLN A 132 12.06 -1.02 2.08
C GLN A 132 13.36 -0.26 2.41
N VAL A 133 14.30 -0.17 1.46
CA VAL A 133 15.49 0.67 1.63
C VAL A 133 15.15 2.16 1.71
N GLU A 134 14.24 2.65 0.86
CA GLU A 134 13.80 4.06 0.93
C GLU A 134 13.20 4.42 2.30
N TYR A 135 12.58 3.45 2.98
CA TYR A 135 11.96 3.64 4.29
C TYR A 135 12.84 3.21 5.47
N ASP A 136 14.09 2.81 5.24
CA ASP A 136 14.98 2.22 6.25
C ASP A 136 14.35 1.02 7.00
N LEU A 137 13.47 0.28 6.32
CA LEU A 137 12.80 -0.90 6.83
C LEU A 137 13.55 -2.16 6.36
N LEU A 138 14.10 -2.92 7.30
CA LEU A 138 14.79 -4.17 6.95
C LEU A 138 13.78 -5.31 6.74
N PRO A 139 14.05 -6.22 5.78
CA PRO A 139 13.34 -7.49 5.71
C PRO A 139 13.51 -8.29 7.02
N LYS A 140 12.44 -8.97 7.46
CA LYS A 140 12.41 -9.75 8.71
C LYS A 140 13.55 -10.77 8.89
N PHE A 141 14.14 -11.25 7.79
CA PHE A 141 15.26 -12.19 7.86
C PHE A 141 16.61 -11.50 8.16
N ILE A 142 16.74 -10.21 7.84
CA ILE A 142 17.93 -9.38 8.11
C ILE A 142 17.87 -8.78 9.53
N GLU A 143 16.67 -8.40 9.97
CA GLU A 143 16.39 -7.75 11.27
C GLU A 143 16.90 -8.53 12.49
N LYS A 144 17.01 -9.87 12.39
CA LYS A 144 17.40 -10.75 13.49
C LYS A 144 18.88 -10.69 13.90
N VAL A 145 19.72 -9.95 13.16
CA VAL A 145 21.14 -9.84 13.47
C VAL A 145 21.34 -8.66 14.40
N ASP A 146 21.17 -8.90 15.70
CA ASP A 146 21.53 -7.96 16.76
C ASP A 146 22.37 -8.68 17.85
N PRO A 147 23.66 -8.33 18.01
CA PRO A 147 24.52 -8.94 19.01
C PRO A 147 24.17 -8.41 20.40
N THR A 148 23.53 -9.24 21.22
CA THR A 148 23.08 -8.90 22.58
C THR A 148 24.12 -9.19 23.67
N TRP A 149 25.43 -9.17 23.36
CA TRP A 149 26.44 -9.45 24.39
C TRP A 149 26.69 -8.22 25.27
N LYS A 150 26.87 -8.44 26.57
CA LYS A 150 27.25 -7.40 27.53
C LYS A 150 28.74 -7.50 27.82
N ILE A 151 29.42 -6.36 27.76
CA ILE A 151 30.82 -6.24 28.17
C ILE A 151 30.84 -6.13 29.70
N ASP A 152 31.80 -6.79 30.34
CA ASP A 152 31.99 -6.71 31.78
C ASP A 152 32.61 -5.36 32.17
N GLU A 153 31.74 -4.42 32.55
CA GLU A 153 32.11 -3.07 33.00
C GLU A 153 32.84 -3.05 34.35
N SER A 154 32.98 -4.19 35.04
CA SER A 154 33.83 -4.28 36.24
C SER A 154 35.31 -4.43 35.92
N VAL A 155 35.63 -4.86 34.69
CA VAL A 155 36.99 -5.11 34.20
C VAL A 155 37.45 -4.07 33.18
N VAL A 156 36.52 -3.55 32.38
CA VAL A 156 36.79 -2.59 31.30
C VAL A 156 36.25 -1.21 31.68
N ASP A 157 37.02 -0.15 31.41
CA ASP A 157 36.55 1.21 31.65
C ASP A 157 35.30 1.53 30.78
N ARG A 158 34.44 2.40 31.28
CA ARG A 158 33.18 2.74 30.60
C ARG A 158 33.40 3.34 29.21
N GLN A 159 34.47 4.11 29.00
CA GLN A 159 34.77 4.65 27.66
C GLN A 159 35.16 3.55 26.68
N ASP A 160 35.98 2.59 27.10
CA ASP A 160 36.42 1.48 26.27
C ASP A 160 35.27 0.50 25.98
N ALA A 161 34.40 0.26 26.95
CA ALA A 161 33.17 -0.51 26.77
C ALA A 161 32.24 0.16 25.75
N GLN A 162 32.01 1.48 25.87
CA GLN A 162 31.20 2.24 24.93
C GLN A 162 31.78 2.22 23.51
N GLY A 163 33.10 2.42 23.37
CA GLY A 163 33.78 2.35 22.06
C GLY A 163 33.63 0.98 21.40
N THR A 164 33.63 -0.09 22.20
CA THR A 164 33.37 -1.45 21.71
C THR A 164 31.91 -1.62 21.28
N TYR A 165 30.94 -1.14 22.05
CA TYR A 165 29.53 -1.17 21.65
C TYR A 165 29.28 -0.39 20.35
N ASP A 166 29.90 0.77 20.19
CA ASP A 166 29.79 1.60 18.98
C ASP A 166 30.41 0.91 17.77
N TYR A 167 31.58 0.27 17.94
CA TYR A 167 32.21 -0.53 16.89
C TYR A 167 31.31 -1.69 16.44
N VAL A 168 30.71 -2.40 17.39
CA VAL A 168 29.79 -3.50 17.11
C VAL A 168 28.53 -3.00 16.39
N ARG A 169 27.94 -1.89 16.85
CA ARG A 169 26.80 -1.25 16.19
C ARG A 169 27.14 -0.86 14.75
N GLN A 170 28.34 -0.34 14.51
CA GLN A 170 28.82 0.00 13.16
C GLN A 170 28.99 -1.26 12.29
N MET A 171 29.56 -2.34 12.83
CA MET A 171 29.67 -3.61 12.10
C MET A 171 28.30 -4.16 11.69
N VAL A 172 27.34 -4.16 12.60
CA VAL A 172 25.97 -4.64 12.34
C VAL A 172 25.30 -3.77 11.27
N LYS A 173 25.42 -2.45 11.36
CA LYS A 173 24.91 -1.51 10.36
C LYS A 173 25.53 -1.77 8.97
N ASN A 174 26.85 -1.92 8.90
CA ASN A 174 27.55 -2.22 7.67
C ASN A 174 27.12 -3.55 7.06
N PHE A 175 27.02 -4.60 7.89
CA PHE A 175 26.55 -5.93 7.47
C PHE A 175 25.13 -5.87 6.90
N ARG A 176 24.19 -5.22 7.60
CA ARG A 176 22.81 -5.04 7.15
C ARG A 176 22.75 -4.30 5.80
N THR A 177 23.55 -3.25 5.65
CA THR A 177 23.63 -2.46 4.41
C THR A 177 24.15 -3.30 3.23
N GLN A 178 25.24 -4.04 3.44
CA GLN A 178 25.83 -4.91 2.40
C GLN A 178 24.89 -6.05 2.01
N LEU A 179 24.24 -6.67 3.01
CA LEU A 179 23.30 -7.76 2.78
C LEU A 179 22.07 -7.26 2.00
N MET A 180 21.53 -6.09 2.36
CA MET A 180 20.39 -5.49 1.66
C MET A 180 20.76 -5.06 0.23
N THR A 181 21.97 -4.52 0.03
CA THR A 181 22.47 -4.16 -1.31
C THR A 181 22.56 -5.40 -2.20
N THR A 182 23.19 -6.47 -1.70
CA THR A 182 23.31 -7.74 -2.43
C THR A 182 21.93 -8.35 -2.73
N TYR A 183 21.01 -8.27 -1.77
CA TYR A 183 19.65 -8.76 -1.94
C TYR A 183 18.90 -8.02 -3.07
N ILE A 184 18.97 -6.69 -3.11
CA ILE A 184 18.35 -5.88 -4.17
C ILE A 184 18.99 -6.17 -5.52
N GLN A 185 20.33 -6.25 -5.58
CA GLN A 185 21.05 -6.56 -6.82
C GLN A 185 20.65 -7.94 -7.37
N SER A 186 20.54 -8.94 -6.51
CA SER A 186 20.07 -10.28 -6.89
C SER A 186 18.66 -10.24 -7.47
N LEU A 187 17.72 -9.56 -6.79
CA LEU A 187 16.35 -9.42 -7.27
C LEU A 187 16.25 -8.65 -8.59
N ALA A 188 17.05 -7.60 -8.75
CA ALA A 188 17.12 -6.81 -9.98
C ALA A 188 17.57 -7.68 -11.16
N HIS A 189 18.64 -8.45 -10.96
CA HIS A 189 19.21 -9.31 -11.98
C HIS A 189 18.27 -10.45 -12.37
N GLU A 190 17.64 -11.12 -11.39
CA GLU A 190 16.62 -12.14 -11.66
C GLU A 190 15.43 -11.58 -12.45
N TYR A 191 15.01 -10.35 -12.14
CA TYR A 191 13.93 -9.67 -12.87
C TYR A 191 14.33 -9.32 -14.30
N GLU A 192 15.54 -8.77 -14.50
CA GLU A 192 16.07 -8.39 -15.81
C GLU A 192 16.14 -9.59 -16.75
N ILE A 193 16.72 -10.71 -16.31
CA ILE A 193 16.81 -11.95 -17.11
C ILE A 193 15.42 -12.41 -17.59
N LEU A 194 14.44 -12.44 -16.69
CA LEU A 194 13.08 -12.87 -17.03
C LEU A 194 12.37 -11.87 -17.93
N SER A 195 12.58 -10.57 -17.71
CA SER A 195 12.02 -9.50 -18.53
C SER A 195 12.54 -9.59 -19.97
N ASP A 196 13.84 -9.77 -20.14
CA ASP A 196 14.48 -9.93 -21.45
C ASP A 196 14.02 -11.20 -22.16
N GLU A 197 13.93 -12.32 -21.44
CA GLU A 197 13.43 -13.57 -22.01
C GLU A 197 11.99 -13.43 -22.49
N ILE A 198 11.11 -12.82 -21.69
CA ILE A 198 9.72 -12.55 -22.09
C ILE A 198 9.69 -11.64 -23.30
N LYS A 199 10.47 -10.56 -23.32
CA LYS A 199 10.51 -9.62 -24.45
C LYS A 199 10.91 -10.33 -25.74
N ARG A 200 11.95 -11.18 -25.71
CA ARG A 200 12.36 -11.98 -26.87
C ARG A 200 11.28 -12.95 -27.34
N LEU A 201 10.57 -13.60 -26.41
CA LEU A 201 9.48 -14.52 -26.75
C LEU A 201 8.26 -13.80 -27.35
N VAL A 202 7.96 -12.58 -26.88
CA VAL A 202 6.89 -11.74 -27.43
C VAL A 202 7.28 -11.24 -28.82
N GLU A 203 8.51 -10.77 -29.01
CA GLU A 203 9.03 -10.29 -30.30
C GLU A 203 9.16 -11.41 -31.34
N GLY A 204 9.50 -12.63 -30.90
CA GLY A 204 9.60 -13.83 -31.75
C GLY A 204 8.27 -14.53 -32.04
N MET A 205 7.14 -13.95 -31.64
CA MET A 205 5.82 -14.52 -31.96
C MET A 205 5.54 -14.42 -33.47
N PRO A 206 4.93 -15.46 -34.10
CA PRO A 206 4.56 -15.42 -35.52
C PRO A 206 3.68 -14.21 -35.83
N GLN A 207 4.16 -13.39 -36.77
CA GLN A 207 3.48 -12.20 -37.27
C GLN A 207 2.66 -12.50 -38.52
N ASP A 208 3.10 -13.48 -39.32
CA ASP A 208 2.44 -13.98 -40.52
C ASP A 208 1.96 -15.43 -40.31
N ASN A 209 0.85 -15.80 -40.95
CA ASN A 209 0.44 -17.19 -41.13
C ASN A 209 0.94 -17.62 -42.51
N ASP A 210 1.59 -18.78 -42.60
CA ASP A 210 1.91 -19.45 -43.89
C ASP A 210 0.65 -19.75 -44.74
N ASP A 211 -0.55 -19.60 -44.16
CA ASP A 211 -1.84 -20.00 -44.74
C ASP A 211 -2.62 -18.85 -45.45
N GLY A 212 -2.05 -17.65 -45.57
CA GLY A 212 -2.66 -16.54 -46.34
C GLY A 212 -3.95 -15.94 -45.73
N PHE A 213 -4.24 -16.22 -44.46
CA PHE A 213 -5.33 -15.63 -43.69
C PHE A 213 -4.76 -14.72 -42.60
N ASP A 214 -5.21 -13.46 -42.59
CA ASP A 214 -4.75 -12.32 -41.77
C ASP A 214 -4.21 -12.70 -40.38
N ALA A 215 -2.88 -12.77 -40.24
CA ALA A 215 -2.18 -13.10 -38.99
C ALA A 215 -1.73 -11.87 -38.18
N GLU A 216 -1.60 -10.73 -38.86
CA GLU A 216 -1.38 -9.40 -38.28
C GLU A 216 -2.32 -9.08 -37.10
N PRO A 217 -3.64 -9.40 -37.17
CA PRO A 217 -4.58 -9.19 -36.08
C PRO A 217 -4.24 -10.00 -34.81
N GLY A 218 -3.77 -11.24 -34.97
CA GLY A 218 -3.49 -12.15 -33.84
C GLY A 218 -2.30 -11.68 -33.00
N TYR A 219 -1.21 -11.28 -33.65
CA TYR A 219 -0.06 -10.69 -32.97
C TYR A 219 -0.41 -9.36 -32.31
N ALA A 220 -1.17 -8.50 -33.01
CA ALA A 220 -1.61 -7.21 -32.47
C ALA A 220 -2.50 -7.37 -31.22
N ALA A 221 -3.46 -8.30 -31.25
CA ALA A 221 -4.30 -8.60 -30.09
C ALA A 221 -3.50 -9.22 -28.94
N PHE A 222 -2.53 -10.09 -29.24
CA PHE A 222 -1.65 -10.63 -28.21
C PHE A 222 -0.84 -9.53 -27.51
N LYS A 223 -0.25 -8.62 -28.28
CA LYS A 223 0.51 -7.49 -27.74
C LYS A 223 -0.39 -6.59 -26.88
N GLN A 224 -1.59 -6.29 -27.36
CA GLN A 224 -2.58 -5.53 -26.59
C GLN A 224 -2.95 -6.24 -25.27
N TYR A 225 -3.20 -7.55 -25.31
CA TYR A 225 -3.43 -8.36 -24.12
C TYR A 225 -2.24 -8.32 -23.15
N HIS A 226 -1.01 -8.46 -23.66
CA HIS A 226 0.21 -8.45 -22.87
C HIS A 226 0.43 -7.09 -22.18
N ASP A 227 0.23 -5.99 -22.91
CA ASP A 227 0.35 -4.63 -22.36
C ASP A 227 -0.70 -4.36 -21.26
N ARG A 228 -1.94 -4.84 -21.45
CA ARG A 228 -3.00 -4.74 -20.42
C ARG A 228 -2.66 -5.56 -19.18
N ARG A 229 -2.11 -6.76 -19.37
CA ARG A 229 -1.64 -7.61 -18.28
C ARG A 229 -0.50 -6.95 -17.51
N GLU A 230 0.46 -6.35 -18.20
CA GLU A 230 1.54 -5.59 -17.54
C GLU A 230 0.99 -4.42 -16.72
N LYS A 231 0.06 -3.64 -17.28
CA LYS A 231 -0.61 -2.54 -16.58
C LYS A 231 -1.30 -3.02 -15.30
N ARG A 232 -2.05 -4.13 -15.35
CA ARG A 232 -2.67 -4.72 -14.15
C ARG A 232 -1.62 -5.10 -13.11
N LEU A 233 -0.55 -5.77 -13.53
CA LEU A 233 0.51 -6.21 -12.63
C LEU A 233 1.19 -5.02 -11.92
N ASN A 234 1.43 -3.92 -12.64
CA ASN A 234 1.99 -2.71 -12.05
C ASN A 234 1.06 -2.11 -10.98
N LEU A 235 -0.25 -2.09 -11.22
CA LEU A 235 -1.24 -1.66 -10.21
C LEU A 235 -1.29 -2.58 -8.99
N GLU A 236 -1.13 -3.90 -9.16
CA GLU A 236 -1.04 -4.84 -8.04
C GLU A 236 0.21 -4.62 -7.18
N ILE A 237 1.33 -4.27 -7.83
CA ILE A 237 2.57 -3.92 -7.14
C ILE A 237 2.38 -2.62 -6.37
N GLU A 238 1.87 -1.57 -7.00
CA GLU A 238 1.61 -0.28 -6.35
C GLU A 238 0.69 -0.42 -5.13
N LYS A 239 -0.40 -1.17 -5.26
CA LYS A 239 -1.29 -1.51 -4.14
C LYS A 239 -0.56 -2.27 -3.03
N SER A 240 0.41 -3.12 -3.37
CA SER A 240 1.21 -3.84 -2.38
C SER A 240 2.19 -2.90 -1.64
N LEU A 241 2.73 -1.89 -2.33
CA LEU A 241 3.60 -0.87 -1.74
C LEU A 241 2.85 0.08 -0.80
N TYR A 242 1.56 0.34 -1.06
CA TYR A 242 0.72 1.14 -0.17
C TYR A 242 0.71 0.61 1.29
N PHE A 243 0.72 -0.72 1.47
CA PHE A 243 0.82 -1.33 2.80
C PHE A 243 2.18 -1.12 3.49
N LEU A 244 3.25 -0.85 2.73
CA LEU A 244 4.56 -0.50 3.31
C LEU A 244 4.57 0.96 3.76
N GLU A 245 3.93 1.86 3.02
CA GLU A 245 3.75 3.25 3.47
C GLU A 245 2.91 3.30 4.76
N GLU A 246 1.85 2.49 4.85
CA GLU A 246 1.06 2.36 6.08
C GLU A 246 1.92 1.86 7.25
N LYS A 247 2.73 0.83 7.04
CA LYS A 247 3.68 0.35 8.06
C LYS A 247 4.73 1.38 8.45
N ARG A 248 5.20 2.22 7.52
CA ARG A 248 6.10 3.33 7.83
C ARG A 248 5.43 4.36 8.72
N VAL A 249 4.19 4.75 8.40
CA VAL A 249 3.43 5.73 9.18
C VAL A 249 3.09 5.19 10.57
N GLU A 250 2.66 3.94 10.67
CA GLU A 250 2.38 3.27 11.95
C GLU A 250 3.66 2.97 12.74
N GLY A 251 4.73 2.54 12.07
CA GLY A 251 6.05 2.30 12.64
C GLY A 251 6.62 3.57 13.25
N ASN A 252 6.63 4.68 12.51
CA ASN A 252 7.03 5.99 13.04
C ASN A 252 6.21 6.43 14.26
N SER A 253 4.93 6.04 14.37
CA SER A 253 4.11 6.36 15.54
C SER A 253 4.42 5.50 16.79
N LYS A 254 4.99 4.30 16.58
CA LYS A 254 5.48 3.41 17.65
C LYS A 254 6.91 3.74 18.00
N ASP A 255 7.76 3.97 17.01
CA ASP A 255 9.13 4.41 17.16
C ASP A 255 9.18 5.81 17.76
N GLN A 256 8.22 6.71 17.52
CA GLN A 256 8.15 7.98 18.29
C GLN A 256 7.78 7.76 19.75
N LYS A 257 6.98 6.74 20.08
CA LYS A 257 6.71 6.38 21.49
C LYS A 257 7.89 5.65 22.12
N GLU A 258 8.59 4.80 21.37
CA GLU A 258 9.82 4.17 21.83
C GLU A 258 10.94 5.20 21.94
N ILE A 259 11.10 6.16 21.03
CA ILE A 259 12.11 7.23 21.10
C ILE A 259 11.82 8.17 22.27
N THR A 260 10.56 8.55 22.55
CA THR A 260 10.27 9.32 23.78
C THR A 260 10.41 8.51 25.06
N THR A 261 10.21 7.19 25.02
CA THR A 261 10.47 6.32 26.18
C THR A 261 11.98 6.07 26.35
N ILE A 262 12.74 5.96 25.25
CA ILE A 262 14.18 5.72 25.23
C ILE A 262 14.96 7.00 25.60
N GLU A 263 14.48 8.19 25.23
CA GLU A 263 15.11 9.45 25.65
C GLU A 263 14.86 9.79 27.13
N GLU A 264 13.79 9.28 27.75
CA GLU A 264 13.56 9.43 29.21
C GLU A 264 14.14 8.26 30.05
N GLU A 265 14.49 7.12 29.44
CA GLU A 265 14.90 5.90 30.17
C GLU A 265 16.37 5.45 29.93
N ILE A 266 17.16 6.15 29.09
CA ILE A 266 18.65 5.98 29.05
C ILE A 266 19.33 7.03 29.93
N ILE A 267 18.99 7.06 31.21
CA ILE A 267 19.98 7.32 32.26
C ILE A 267 20.34 5.94 32.77
N ALA A 268 21.63 5.60 32.72
CA ALA A 268 22.17 4.29 33.10
C ALA A 268 21.41 3.68 34.28
N PRO A 269 21.12 2.36 34.27
CA PRO A 269 20.42 1.72 35.39
C PRO A 269 21.22 2.00 36.66
N THR A 270 20.69 2.88 37.50
CA THR A 270 21.28 3.17 38.79
C THR A 270 21.24 1.85 39.55
N PRO A 271 22.37 1.29 40.01
CA PRO A 271 22.35 0.03 40.72
C PRO A 271 21.48 0.23 41.96
N VAL A 272 20.28 -0.38 41.95
CA VAL A 272 19.50 -0.56 43.16
C VAL A 272 20.36 -1.45 44.03
N ARG A 273 20.99 -0.86 45.04
CA ARG A 273 21.60 -1.59 46.15
C ARG A 273 20.49 -2.49 46.70
N GLN A 274 20.50 -3.77 46.34
CA GLN A 274 19.76 -4.76 47.10
C GLN A 274 20.41 -4.76 48.49
N LEU A 275 19.66 -4.27 49.47
CA LEU A 275 20.02 -4.42 50.87
C LEU A 275 20.19 -5.93 51.13
N PRO A 276 21.27 -6.37 51.78
CA PRO A 276 21.40 -7.76 52.18
C PRO A 276 20.23 -8.15 53.09
N GLU A 277 19.62 -9.31 52.85
CA GLU A 277 18.54 -9.88 53.68
C GLU A 277 19.00 -10.31 55.11
N ASP A 278 20.17 -9.86 55.57
CA ASP A 278 20.76 -10.21 56.87
C ASP A 278 20.59 -9.12 57.93
N PHE A 279 19.39 -8.55 58.05
CA PHE A 279 19.00 -7.75 59.23
C PHE A 279 17.76 -8.34 59.91
N TRP A 280 17.91 -9.57 60.40
CA TRP A 280 17.16 -10.04 61.56
C TRP A 280 18.13 -10.17 62.73
N VAL A 281 18.11 -9.18 63.64
CA VAL A 281 18.70 -9.29 64.97
C VAL A 281 17.62 -9.85 65.91
N PRO A 282 17.93 -10.86 66.74
CA PRO A 282 16.95 -11.51 67.60
C PRO A 282 16.61 -10.66 68.82
N GLN A 283 15.34 -10.72 69.25
CA GLN A 283 14.94 -10.59 70.65
C GLN A 283 13.96 -11.71 70.99
#